data_AF-A0A661M5N6-F1
#
_entry.id   AF-A0A661M5N6-F1
#
_cell.length_a   1.000
_cell.length_b   1.000
_cell.length_c   1.000
_cell.angle_alpha   90.00
_cell.angle_beta   90.00
_cell.angle_gamma   90.00
#
_symmetry.space_group_name_H-M   'P 1'
#
loop_
_entity.id
_entity.type
_entity.pdbx_description
1 polymer ?
#
loop_
_entity_poly.entity_id
_entity_poly.type
_entity_poly.pdbx_seq_one_letter_code
_entity_poly.pdbx_strand_id
1 'polypeptide(L)'
;MTIKLKLAISVATLSFIILCMFSATWWITAQQKDDGLVINLAGRQRMLTQKMTKEFLLTEIARRHTGRIDARHSEELRNTMTVFETTLKALRDSGKAPISLDMKSTKYRVCPPAKGSVLSQLRKVTDLWENFKKDIER
;
A
#
# COMPACT_ATOMS: atom_id res chain seq x y z
N MET A 1 35.63 -0.45 48.50
CA MET A 1 35.12 0.55 47.53
C MET A 1 34.42 1.67 48.28
N THR A 2 34.78 2.93 48.02
CA THR A 2 34.13 4.09 48.64
C THR A 2 32.69 4.23 48.16
N ILE A 3 31.79 4.77 49.01
CA ILE A 3 30.36 4.94 48.70
C ILE A 3 30.15 5.74 47.39
N LYS A 4 31.00 6.74 47.15
CA LYS A 4 31.00 7.56 45.93
C LYS A 4 31.21 6.73 44.65
N LEU A 5 32.12 5.75 44.68
CA LEU A 5 32.40 4.88 43.54
C LEU A 5 31.22 3.95 43.23
N LYS A 6 30.58 3.39 44.26
CA LYS A 6 29.36 2.58 44.09
C LYS A 6 28.24 3.39 43.47
N LEU A 7 28.02 4.63 43.94
CA LEU A 7 26.99 5.52 43.39
C LEU A 7 27.28 5.88 41.93
N ALA A 8 28.54 6.21 41.60
CA ALA A 8 28.95 6.54 40.23
C ALA A 8 28.74 5.37 39.26
N ILE A 9 29.09 4.14 39.66
CA ILE A 9 28.87 2.94 38.85
C ILE A 9 27.36 2.72 38.63
N SER A 10 26.54 2.86 39.67
CA SER A 10 25.08 2.71 39.54
C SER A 10 24.48 3.75 38.58
N VAL A 11 24.90 5.02 38.67
CA VAL A 11 24.44 6.09 37.77
C VAL A 11 24.93 5.87 36.34
N ALA A 12 26.18 5.45 36.15
CA ALA A 12 26.73 5.15 34.83
C ALA A 12 26.01 3.95 34.18
N THR A 13 25.72 2.91 34.95
CA THR A 13 24.98 1.74 34.48
C THR A 13 23.57 2.12 34.06
N LEU A 14 22.87 2.93 34.88
CA LEU A 14 21.52 3.41 34.54
C LEU A 14 21.54 4.26 33.26
N SER A 15 22.53 5.17 33.15
CA SER A 15 22.69 6.04 31.98
C SER A 15 22.97 5.22 30.71
N PHE A 16 23.79 4.18 30.81
CA PHE A 16 24.08 3.26 29.71
C PHE A 16 22.83 2.52 29.24
N ILE A 17 22.02 2.00 30.17
CA ILE A 17 20.74 1.34 29.84
C ILE A 17 19.81 2.28 29.07
N ILE A 18 19.67 3.53 29.53
CA ILE A 18 18.83 4.54 28.86
C ILE A 18 19.31 4.79 27.42
N LEU A 19 20.63 4.91 27.22
CA LEU A 19 21.22 5.15 25.91
C LEU A 19 21.00 3.97 24.95
N CYS A 20 21.11 2.74 25.46
CA CYS A 20 20.76 1.53 24.70
C CYS A 20 19.27 1.50 24.31
N MET A 21 18.36 1.82 25.23
CA MET A 21 16.92 1.85 24.94
C MET A 21 16.56 2.89 23.89
N PHE A 22 17.17 4.08 23.97
CA PHE A 22 16.94 5.14 22.98
C PHE A 22 17.41 4.69 21.58
N SER A 23 18.61 4.10 21.51
CA SER A 23 19.18 3.58 20.26
C SER A 23 18.32 2.47 19.66
N ALA A 24 17.83 1.55 20.49
CA ALA A 24 16.93 0.48 20.07
C ALA A 24 15.58 1.03 19.55
N THR A 25 14.98 1.98 20.27
CA THR A 25 13.73 2.63 19.86
C THR A 25 13.88 3.35 18.53
N TRP A 26 14.96 4.11 18.35
CA TRP A 26 15.27 4.79 17.10
C TRP A 26 15.41 3.79 15.95
N TRP A 27 16.15 2.70 16.16
CA TRP A 27 16.35 1.64 15.17
C TRP A 27 15.05 0.96 14.77
N ILE A 28 14.22 0.57 15.72
CA ILE A 28 12.93 -0.09 15.47
C ILE A 28 11.98 0.85 14.72
N THR A 29 11.89 2.11 15.14
CA THR A 29 11.00 3.09 14.53
C THR A 29 11.42 3.41 13.08
N ALA A 30 12.73 3.45 12.81
CA ALA A 30 13.25 3.65 11.46
C ALA A 30 12.85 2.51 10.51
N GLN A 31 12.77 1.27 11.00
CA GLN A 31 12.35 0.11 10.21
C GLN A 31 10.84 0.10 9.90
N GLN A 32 10.01 0.74 10.73
CA GLN A 32 8.55 0.79 10.58
C GLN A 32 8.06 1.87 9.60
N LYS A 33 8.97 2.68 9.03
CA LYS A 33 8.62 3.85 8.21
C LYS A 33 7.72 3.54 7.02
N ASP A 34 7.84 2.33 6.45
CA ASP A 34 7.08 1.92 5.28
C ASP A 34 5.80 1.13 5.63
N ASP A 35 5.59 0.73 6.89
CA ASP A 35 4.41 -0.04 7.30
C ASP A 35 3.12 0.74 7.08
N GLY A 36 3.12 2.02 7.47
CA GLY A 36 1.98 2.92 7.25
C GLY A 36 1.65 3.10 5.77
N LEU A 37 2.68 3.12 4.91
CA LEU A 37 2.48 3.18 3.47
C LEU A 37 1.83 1.88 2.95
N VAL A 38 2.36 0.71 3.32
CA VAL A 38 1.84 -0.59 2.87
C VAL A 38 0.38 -0.76 3.28
N ILE A 39 0.04 -0.42 4.53
CA ILE A 39 -1.34 -0.47 5.02
C ILE A 39 -2.25 0.47 4.22
N ASN A 40 -1.81 1.70 3.94
CA ASN A 40 -2.58 2.65 3.15
C ASN A 40 -2.80 2.16 1.70
N LEU A 41 -1.76 1.62 1.06
CA LEU A 41 -1.85 1.05 -0.30
C LEU A 41 -2.85 -0.11 -0.34
N ALA A 42 -2.80 -1.02 0.63
CA ALA A 42 -3.74 -2.13 0.75
C ALA A 42 -5.17 -1.67 1.03
N GLY A 43 -5.35 -0.69 1.93
CA GLY A 43 -6.66 -0.09 2.21
C GLY A 43 -7.27 0.57 0.98
N ARG A 44 -6.44 1.26 0.17
CA ARG A 44 -6.85 1.90 -1.08
C ARG A 44 -7.37 0.92 -2.11
N GLN A 45 -6.92 -0.35 -2.11
CA GLN A 45 -7.46 -1.38 -2.99
C GLN A 45 -8.98 -1.54 -2.82
N ARG A 46 -9.50 -1.47 -1.59
CA ARG A 46 -10.95 -1.56 -1.31
C ARG A 46 -11.73 -0.38 -1.91
N MET A 47 -11.17 0.82 -1.82
CA MET A 47 -11.78 2.00 -2.43
C MET A 47 -11.73 1.91 -3.95
N LEU A 48 -10.61 1.46 -4.52
CA LEU A 48 -10.43 1.33 -5.96
C LEU A 48 -11.40 0.32 -6.58
N THR A 49 -11.71 -0.81 -5.92
CA THR A 49 -12.72 -1.74 -6.43
C THR A 49 -14.09 -1.08 -6.50
N GLN A 50 -14.48 -0.31 -5.48
CA GLN A 50 -15.77 0.40 -5.47
C GLN A 50 -15.81 1.51 -6.53
N LYS A 51 -14.72 2.27 -6.65
CA LYS A 51 -14.57 3.34 -7.65
C LYS A 51 -14.69 2.78 -9.07
N MET A 52 -13.99 1.67 -9.34
CA MET A 52 -14.02 0.99 -10.63
C MET A 52 -15.42 0.49 -10.99
N THR A 53 -16.12 -0.15 -10.05
CA THR A 53 -17.52 -0.57 -10.24
C THR A 53 -18.43 0.61 -10.57
N LYS A 54 -18.27 1.75 -9.86
CA LYS A 54 -19.02 2.97 -10.15
C LYS A 54 -18.75 3.50 -11.55
N GLU A 55 -17.48 3.60 -11.95
CA GLU A 55 -17.06 4.09 -13.26
C GLU A 55 -17.57 3.19 -14.40
N PHE A 56 -17.50 1.87 -14.22
CA PHE A 56 -18.05 0.89 -15.15
C PHE A 56 -19.56 1.05 -15.32
N LEU A 57 -20.32 1.09 -14.22
CA LEU A 57 -21.77 1.25 -14.28
C LEU A 57 -22.19 2.57 -14.92
N LEU A 58 -21.50 3.67 -14.63
CA LEU A 58 -21.76 4.96 -15.29
C LEU A 58 -21.50 4.90 -16.79
N THR A 59 -20.43 4.22 -17.21
CA THR A 59 -20.12 4.00 -18.64
C THR A 59 -21.22 3.21 -19.32
N GLU A 60 -21.72 2.15 -18.68
CA GLU A 60 -22.78 1.29 -19.23
C GLU A 60 -24.13 2.03 -19.31
N ILE A 61 -24.48 2.81 -18.29
CA ILE A 61 -25.70 3.64 -18.29
C ILE A 61 -25.62 4.67 -19.42
N ALA A 62 -24.49 5.38 -19.56
CA ALA A 62 -24.28 6.35 -20.62
C ALA A 62 -24.38 5.70 -22.01
N ARG A 63 -23.79 4.51 -22.19
CA ARG A 63 -23.88 3.72 -23.42
C ARG A 63 -25.33 3.40 -23.78
N ARG A 64 -26.14 2.97 -22.81
CA ARG A 64 -27.56 2.63 -23.02
C ARG A 64 -28.42 3.85 -23.38
N HIS A 65 -28.14 5.02 -22.79
CA HIS A 65 -28.92 6.23 -23.07
C HIS A 65 -28.52 6.94 -24.37
N THR A 66 -27.22 7.01 -24.68
CA THR A 66 -26.70 7.81 -25.81
C THR A 66 -26.31 6.97 -27.02
N GLY A 67 -26.23 5.65 -26.88
CA GLY A 67 -25.69 4.74 -27.90
C GLY A 67 -24.18 4.86 -28.10
N ARG A 68 -23.48 5.69 -27.30
CA ARG A 68 -22.04 5.94 -27.41
C ARG A 68 -21.36 5.76 -26.07
N ILE A 69 -20.11 5.30 -26.10
CA ILE A 69 -19.22 5.27 -24.94
C ILE A 69 -18.52 6.63 -24.88
N ASP A 70 -18.67 7.35 -23.77
CA ASP A 70 -17.88 8.55 -23.52
C ASP A 70 -16.42 8.15 -23.28
N ALA A 71 -15.53 8.67 -24.12
CA ALA A 71 -14.09 8.43 -24.03
C ALA A 71 -13.52 8.83 -22.66
N ARG A 72 -14.09 9.85 -22.01
CA ARG A 72 -13.65 10.29 -20.69
C ARG A 72 -13.91 9.23 -19.62
N HIS A 73 -15.12 8.67 -19.57
CA HIS A 73 -15.47 7.65 -18.57
C HIS A 73 -14.68 6.36 -18.78
N SER A 74 -14.42 5.99 -20.03
CA SER A 74 -13.53 4.87 -20.36
C SER A 74 -12.08 5.13 -19.93
N GLU A 75 -11.56 6.35 -20.11
CA GLU A 75 -10.22 6.72 -19.63
C GLU A 75 -10.12 6.67 -18.11
N GLU A 76 -11.11 7.21 -17.40
CA GLU A 76 -11.19 7.20 -15.93
C GLU A 76 -11.19 5.76 -15.38
N LEU A 77 -12.04 4.89 -15.93
CA LEU A 77 -12.10 3.47 -15.59
C LEU A 77 -10.75 2.79 -15.81
N ARG A 78 -10.15 2.97 -16.99
CA ARG A 78 -8.85 2.37 -17.34
C ARG A 78 -7.72 2.84 -16.42
N ASN A 79 -7.72 4.13 -16.05
CA ASN A 79 -6.76 4.65 -15.08
C ASN A 79 -6.96 4.00 -13.70
N THR A 80 -8.20 3.88 -13.22
CA THR A 80 -8.51 3.20 -11.94
C THR A 80 -8.06 1.73 -11.96
N MET A 81 -8.32 0.99 -13.04
CA MET A 81 -7.83 -0.39 -13.24
C MET A 81 -6.30 -0.46 -13.19
N THR A 82 -5.62 0.44 -13.88
CA THR A 82 -4.15 0.49 -13.92
C THR A 82 -3.56 0.77 -12.54
N VAL A 83 -4.15 1.69 -11.77
CA VAL A 83 -3.73 2.01 -10.39
C VAL A 83 -3.93 0.82 -9.46
N PHE A 84 -5.08 0.15 -9.57
CA PHE A 84 -5.37 -1.06 -8.80
C PHE A 84 -4.33 -2.15 -9.10
N GLU A 85 -4.19 -2.53 -10.37
CA GLU A 85 -3.31 -3.62 -10.82
C GLU A 85 -1.84 -3.37 -10.47
N THR A 86 -1.35 -2.14 -10.70
CA THR A 86 0.04 -1.77 -10.36
C THR A 86 0.28 -1.86 -8.86
N THR A 87 -0.68 -1.38 -8.04
CA THR A 87 -0.56 -1.43 -6.59
C THR A 87 -0.64 -2.88 -6.08
N LEU A 88 -1.57 -3.70 -6.60
CA LEU A 88 -1.73 -5.11 -6.21
C LEU A 88 -0.46 -5.91 -6.53
N LYS A 89 0.13 -5.70 -7.72
CA LYS A 89 1.40 -6.32 -8.11
C LYS A 89 2.53 -5.92 -7.17
N ALA A 90 2.65 -4.62 -6.85
CA ALA A 90 3.68 -4.14 -5.93
C ALA A 90 3.51 -4.70 -4.50
N LEU A 91 2.27 -4.84 -4.02
CA LEU A 91 1.97 -5.47 -2.72
C LEU A 91 2.35 -6.96 -2.71
N ARG A 92 2.14 -7.67 -3.82
CA ARG A 92 2.40 -9.12 -3.95
C ARG A 92 3.89 -9.43 -4.15
N ASP A 93 4.50 -8.80 -5.15
CA ASP A 93 5.83 -9.19 -5.65
C ASP A 93 6.95 -8.27 -5.16
N SER A 94 6.64 -7.24 -4.38
CA SER A 94 7.50 -6.05 -4.20
C SER A 94 7.56 -5.19 -5.48
N GLY A 95 8.07 -3.96 -5.34
CA GLY A 95 8.27 -3.04 -6.46
C GLY A 95 7.66 -1.67 -6.24
N LYS A 96 7.53 -0.90 -7.33
CA LYS A 96 7.08 0.49 -7.29
C LYS A 96 5.55 0.56 -7.26
N ALA A 97 4.99 1.06 -6.16
CA ALA A 97 3.57 1.37 -6.04
C ALA A 97 3.33 2.89 -6.25
N PRO A 98 2.30 3.28 -7.00
CA PRO A 98 1.92 4.68 -7.16
C PRO A 98 1.35 5.23 -5.84
N ILE A 99 1.70 6.45 -5.46
CA ILE A 99 1.18 7.06 -4.23
C ILE A 99 -0.10 7.87 -4.47
N SER A 100 -0.37 8.27 -5.71
CA SER A 100 -1.59 8.99 -6.11
C SER A 100 -2.46 8.15 -7.03
N LEU A 101 -3.68 8.64 -7.29
CA LEU A 101 -4.64 8.01 -8.19
C LEU A 101 -4.47 8.41 -9.66
N ASP A 102 -3.68 9.44 -9.94
CA ASP A 102 -3.41 9.91 -11.29
C ASP A 102 -2.05 9.40 -11.76
N MET A 103 -2.07 8.45 -12.69
CA MET A 103 -0.86 7.85 -13.24
C MET A 103 0.03 8.84 -14.01
N LYS A 104 -0.51 9.96 -14.49
CA LYS A 104 0.25 10.96 -15.26
C LYS A 104 1.18 11.80 -14.37
N SER A 105 0.84 11.96 -13.09
CA SER A 105 1.56 12.82 -12.14
C SER A 105 2.09 12.08 -10.90
N THR A 106 1.93 10.75 -10.83
CA THR A 106 2.21 9.99 -9.61
C THR A 106 3.69 9.82 -9.31
N LYS A 107 4.03 9.96 -8.03
CA LYS A 107 5.32 9.51 -7.49
C LYS A 107 5.19 8.04 -7.08
N TYR A 108 6.33 7.34 -7.07
CA TYR A 108 6.37 5.93 -6.71
C TYR A 108 7.11 5.74 -5.39
N ARG A 109 6.64 4.78 -4.61
CA ARG A 109 7.32 4.26 -3.43
C ARG A 109 7.57 2.77 -3.59
N VAL A 110 8.68 2.28 -3.07
CA VAL A 110 8.98 0.85 -3.08
C VAL A 110 8.18 0.17 -1.98
N CYS A 111 7.44 -0.87 -2.35
CA CYS A 111 6.75 -1.75 -1.42
C CYS A 111 7.65 -2.94 -1.10
N PRO A 112 7.85 -3.32 0.18
CA PRO A 112 8.57 -4.53 0.53
C PRO A 112 7.81 -5.79 0.07
N PRO A 113 8.50 -6.94 -0.11
CA PRO A 113 7.87 -8.19 -0.53
C PRO A 113 6.95 -8.76 0.55
N ALA A 114 5.77 -9.22 0.14
CA ALA A 114 4.87 -9.97 1.01
C ALA A 114 5.43 -11.37 1.33
N LYS A 115 5.16 -11.87 2.54
CA LYS A 115 5.63 -13.18 3.02
C LYS A 115 4.51 -13.96 3.70
N GLY A 116 4.66 -15.28 3.79
CA GLY A 116 3.76 -16.16 4.54
C GLY A 116 2.30 -16.10 4.08
N SER A 117 1.38 -16.03 5.05
CA SER A 117 -0.07 -16.01 4.81
C SER A 117 -0.54 -14.82 3.97
N VAL A 118 0.12 -13.67 4.09
CA VAL A 118 -0.21 -12.45 3.33
C VAL A 118 0.02 -12.66 1.83
N LEU A 119 1.14 -13.29 1.45
CA LEU A 119 1.42 -13.59 0.06
C LEU A 119 0.36 -14.53 -0.55
N SER A 120 -0.03 -15.57 0.19
CA SER A 120 -1.10 -16.49 -0.23
C SER A 120 -2.43 -15.76 -0.44
N GLN A 121 -2.77 -14.83 0.45
CA GLN A 121 -3.98 -14.02 0.31
C GLN A 121 -3.91 -13.07 -0.89
N LEU A 122 -2.75 -12.44 -1.15
CA LEU A 122 -2.56 -11.57 -2.32
C LEU A 122 -2.61 -12.33 -3.63
N ARG A 123 -2.16 -13.59 -3.66
CA ARG A 123 -2.36 -14.49 -4.82
C ARG A 123 -3.84 -14.75 -5.07
N LYS A 124 -4.59 -15.12 -4.03
CA LYS A 124 -6.05 -15.28 -4.14
C LYS A 124 -6.74 -14.01 -4.66
N VAL A 125 -6.35 -12.84 -4.16
CA VAL A 125 -6.89 -11.55 -4.64
C VAL A 125 -6.50 -11.28 -6.09
N THR A 126 -5.29 -11.67 -6.51
CA THR A 126 -4.87 -11.61 -7.92
C THR A 126 -5.81 -12.45 -8.79
N ASP A 127 -6.07 -13.70 -8.40
CA ASP A 127 -6.91 -14.61 -9.20
C ASP A 127 -8.34 -14.07 -9.33
N LEU A 128 -8.90 -13.51 -8.25
CA LEU A 128 -10.21 -12.84 -8.27
C LEU A 128 -10.21 -11.60 -9.18
N TRP A 129 -9.12 -10.81 -9.14
CA TRP A 129 -8.95 -9.64 -9.98
C TRP A 129 -8.94 -10.00 -11.47
N GLU A 130 -8.20 -11.03 -11.87
CA GLU A 130 -8.13 -11.45 -13.28
C GLU A 130 -9.50 -11.85 -13.84
N ASN A 131 -10.35 -12.49 -13.02
CA ASN A 131 -11.72 -12.80 -13.42
C ASN A 131 -12.58 -11.54 -13.54
N PHE A 132 -12.54 -10.67 -12.53
CA PHE A 132 -13.30 -9.42 -12.52
C PHE A 132 -12.91 -8.46 -13.66
N LYS A 133 -11.61 -8.41 -13.99
CA LYS A 133 -11.08 -7.61 -15.11
C LYS A 133 -11.67 -8.05 -16.44
N LYS A 134 -11.78 -9.36 -16.67
CA LYS A 134 -12.40 -9.91 -17.90
C LYS A 134 -13.87 -9.51 -18.02
N ASP A 135 -14.61 -9.47 -16.92
CA ASP A 135 -16.01 -9.07 -16.93
C ASP A 135 -16.20 -7.58 -17.27
N ILE A 136 -15.24 -6.72 -16.86
CA ILE A 136 -15.25 -5.29 -17.19
C ILE A 136 -14.86 -5.03 -18.65
N GLU A 137 -13.91 -5.79 -19.18
CA GLU A 137 -13.36 -5.60 -20.54
C GLU A 137 -14.20 -6.27 -21.65
N ARG A 138 -15.27 -6.99 -21.27
CA ARG A 138 -16.17 -7.71 -22.18
C ARG A 138 -17.19 -6.80 -22.85
#